data_AF-A0A957DUB5-F1
#
_entry.id   AF-A0A957DUB5-F1
#
_cell.length_a   1.000
_cell.length_b   1.000
_cell.length_c   1.000
_cell.angle_alpha   90.00
_cell.angle_beta   90.00
_cell.angle_gamma   90.00
#
_symmetry.space_group_name_H-M   'P 1'
#
loop_
_entity.id
_entity.type
_entity.pdbx_description
1 polymer ?
#
loop_
_entity_poly.entity_id
_entity_poly.type
_entity_poly.pdbx_seq_one_letter_code
_entity_poly.pdbx_strand_id
1 'polypeptide(L)'
;MIETETTWNDSGYDCDHCGGQIFERRDQVTGQPARVCYQCKMCGCQWQLSGDVLRVGNMNSCQRAQEGRERSPQYERFSTTQMRLAVGGTILLLLGIIYWGGLVAIRFLIPVSIALLVMWSIYREGKERMWW
;
A
#
# COMPACT_ATOMS: atom_id res chain seq x y z
N MET A 1 27.45 -22.24 29.07
CA MET A 1 28.01 -22.11 27.71
C MET A 1 26.88 -21.68 26.81
N ILE A 2 27.04 -20.56 26.10
CA ILE A 2 26.05 -20.07 25.13
C ILE A 2 26.46 -20.66 23.79
N GLU A 3 25.63 -21.56 23.24
CA GLU A 3 25.84 -22.11 21.91
C GLU A 3 25.08 -21.26 20.91
N THR A 4 25.75 -20.93 19.80
CA THR A 4 25.18 -20.21 18.67
C THR A 4 25.27 -21.10 17.45
N GLU A 5 24.13 -21.42 16.86
CA GLU A 5 24.05 -22.19 15.62
C GLU A 5 23.44 -21.31 14.52
N THR A 6 24.13 -21.18 13.39
CA THR A 6 23.62 -20.49 12.21
C THR A 6 23.42 -21.50 11.09
N THR A 7 22.19 -21.59 10.60
CA THR A 7 21.82 -22.41 9.44
C THR A 7 21.45 -21.53 8.26
N TRP A 8 21.78 -21.99 7.06
CA TRP A 8 21.49 -21.34 5.80
C TRP A 8 20.69 -22.29 4.93
N ASN A 9 19.55 -21.83 4.43
CA ASN A 9 18.73 -22.56 3.49
C ASN A 9 18.53 -21.74 2.22
N ASP A 10 18.50 -22.41 1.07
CA ASP A 10 18.13 -21.74 -0.17
C ASP A 10 16.66 -21.31 -0.07
N SER A 11 16.40 -20.03 -0.27
CA SER A 11 15.02 -19.51 -0.24
C SER A 11 14.29 -19.74 -1.57
N GLY A 12 15.02 -20.05 -2.65
CA GLY A 12 14.47 -20.19 -4.00
C GLY A 12 14.18 -18.87 -4.70
N TYR A 13 14.60 -17.74 -4.13
CA TYR A 13 14.38 -16.41 -4.68
C TYR A 13 15.69 -15.71 -5.05
N ASP A 14 15.60 -14.87 -6.08
CA ASP A 14 16.69 -13.98 -6.48
C ASP A 14 16.42 -12.55 -5.99
N CYS A 15 17.49 -11.80 -5.71
CA CYS A 15 17.41 -10.44 -5.24
C CYS A 15 16.97 -9.50 -6.36
N ASP A 16 15.81 -8.86 -6.21
CA ASP A 16 15.23 -7.93 -7.19
C ASP A 16 16.15 -6.78 -7.62
N HIS A 17 17.15 -6.43 -6.82
CA HIS A 17 18.03 -5.30 -7.10
C HIS A 17 19.38 -5.69 -7.70
N CYS A 18 19.83 -6.94 -7.54
CA CYS A 18 21.14 -7.38 -8.04
C CYS A 18 21.15 -8.75 -8.75
N GLY A 19 20.01 -9.46 -8.77
CA GLY A 19 19.85 -10.79 -9.36
C GLY A 19 20.54 -11.92 -8.60
N GLY A 20 21.06 -11.66 -7.40
CA GLY A 20 21.76 -12.67 -6.61
C GLY A 20 20.84 -13.53 -5.76
N GLN A 21 21.15 -14.82 -5.66
CA GLN A 21 20.42 -15.77 -4.81
C GLN A 21 20.27 -15.29 -3.36
N ILE A 22 19.07 -15.47 -2.83
CA ILE A 22 18.70 -15.15 -1.46
C ILE A 22 18.72 -16.44 -0.63
N PHE A 23 19.34 -16.37 0.53
CA PHE A 23 19.32 -17.44 1.52
C PHE A 23 18.49 -17.04 2.73
N GLU A 24 17.70 -17.97 3.24
CA GLU A 24 17.13 -17.89 4.58
C GLU A 24 18.23 -18.25 5.59
N ARG A 25 18.57 -17.30 6.45
CA ARG A 25 19.48 -17.46 7.58
C ARG A 25 18.66 -17.62 8.85
N ARG A 26 18.90 -18.70 9.59
CA ARG A 26 18.31 -18.93 10.91
C ARG A 26 19.42 -18.99 11.95
N ASP A 27 19.45 -17.98 12.82
CA ASP A 27 20.36 -17.90 13.96
C ASP A 27 19.64 -18.38 15.22
N GLN A 28 20.17 -19.44 15.84
CA GLN A 28 19.69 -19.99 17.10
C GLN A 28 20.72 -19.74 18.20
N VAL A 29 20.26 -19.14 19.30
CA VAL A 29 21.07 -18.90 20.50
C VAL A 29 20.40 -19.60 21.66
N THR A 30 21.16 -20.34 22.47
CA THR A 30 20.62 -21.06 23.63
C THR A 30 19.76 -20.13 24.51
N GLY A 31 18.50 -20.48 24.74
CA GLY A 31 17.57 -19.72 25.57
C GLY A 31 16.90 -18.52 24.87
N GLN A 32 17.10 -18.31 23.57
CA GLN A 32 16.40 -17.29 22.78
C GLN A 32 15.61 -17.91 21.63
N PRO A 33 14.50 -17.28 21.19
CA PRO A 33 13.82 -17.69 19.98
C PRO A 33 14.75 -17.54 18.77
N ALA A 34 14.64 -18.48 17.83
CA ALA A 34 15.42 -18.45 16.61
C ALA A 34 15.11 -17.18 15.81
N ARG A 35 16.14 -16.47 15.36
CA ARG A 35 16.01 -15.28 14.51
C ARG A 35 16.16 -15.70 13.06
N VAL A 36 15.14 -15.42 12.27
CA VAL A 36 15.13 -15.71 10.83
C VAL A 36 15.24 -14.41 10.05
N CYS A 37 16.20 -14.35 9.14
CA CYS A 37 16.34 -13.27 8.18
C CYS A 37 16.71 -13.80 6.81
N TYR A 38 16.52 -12.99 5.78
CA TYR A 38 16.87 -13.31 4.41
C TYR A 38 18.05 -12.45 3.99
N GLN A 39 19.01 -13.06 3.31
CA GLN A 39 20.22 -12.38 2.87
C GLN A 39 20.54 -12.72 1.42
N CYS A 40 20.81 -11.70 0.62
CA CYS A 40 21.40 -11.90 -0.69
C CYS A 40 22.89 -12.25 -0.58
N LYS A 41 23.32 -13.33 -1.24
CA LYS A 41 24.71 -13.76 -1.31
C LYS A 41 25.62 -12.78 -2.08
N MET A 42 25.06 -12.06 -3.05
CA MET A 42 25.82 -11.17 -3.95
C MET A 42 26.02 -9.78 -3.36
N CYS A 43 24.93 -9.08 -3.00
CA CYS A 43 25.02 -7.71 -2.50
C CYS A 43 25.10 -7.61 -0.98
N GLY A 44 24.76 -8.68 -0.25
CA GLY A 44 24.77 -8.70 1.21
C GLY A 44 23.65 -7.89 1.88
N CYS A 45 22.66 -7.41 1.13
CA CYS A 45 21.44 -6.85 1.72
C CYS A 45 20.76 -7.92 2.60
N GLN A 46 20.18 -7.52 3.73
CA GLN A 46 19.45 -8.38 4.66
C GLN A 46 18.11 -7.78 5.07
N TRP A 47 17.09 -8.63 5.17
CA TRP A 47 15.73 -8.24 5.54
C TRP A 47 15.03 -9.30 6.38
N GLN A 48 14.03 -8.89 7.13
CA GLN A 48 13.08 -9.79 7.78
C GLN A 48 11.99 -10.23 6.81
N LEU A 49 11.26 -11.30 7.15
CA LEU A 49 10.06 -11.71 6.42
C LEU A 49 9.00 -10.59 6.34
N SER A 50 8.94 -9.71 7.35
CA SER A 50 8.07 -8.53 7.38
C SER A 50 8.42 -7.48 6.32
N GLY A 51 9.56 -7.62 5.66
CA GLY A 51 10.11 -6.63 4.73
C GLY A 51 10.97 -5.57 5.40
N ASP A 52 11.15 -5.61 6.73
CA ASP A 52 12.02 -4.67 7.46
C ASP A 52 13.49 -4.90 7.08
N VAL A 53 14.19 -3.83 6.70
CA VAL A 53 15.59 -3.89 6.28
C VAL A 53 16.48 -3.94 7.51
N LEU A 54 17.25 -5.02 7.65
CA LEU A 54 18.22 -5.19 8.74
C LEU A 54 19.58 -4.63 8.37
N ARG A 55 19.95 -4.74 7.09
CA ARG A 55 21.22 -4.28 6.56
C ARG A 55 21.10 -3.94 5.09
N VAL A 56 21.58 -2.76 4.73
CA VAL A 56 21.80 -2.39 3.33
C VAL A 56 23.13 -3.00 2.87
N GLY A 57 23.10 -3.65 1.72
CA GLY A 57 24.26 -4.27 1.08
C GLY A 57 25.27 -3.26 0.53
N ASN A 58 26.38 -3.76 0.00
CA ASN A 58 27.49 -2.92 -0.47
C ASN A 58 27.36 -2.39 -1.91
N MET A 59 26.34 -2.82 -2.66
CA MET A 59 26.14 -2.41 -4.04
C MET A 59 25.27 -1.15 -4.14
N ASN A 60 25.56 -0.30 -5.12
CA ASN A 60 24.74 0.90 -5.42
C ASN A 60 23.26 0.56 -5.71
N SER A 61 22.96 -0.65 -6.18
CA SER A 61 21.58 -1.10 -6.37
C SER A 61 20.82 -1.29 -5.05
N CYS A 62 21.49 -1.76 -3.99
CA CYS A 62 20.92 -1.84 -2.64
C CYS A 62 20.59 -0.44 -2.10
N GLN A 63 21.48 0.54 -2.33
CA GLN A 63 21.25 1.92 -1.90
C GLN A 63 20.04 2.53 -2.61
N ARG A 64 19.95 2.41 -3.94
CA ARG A 64 18.79 2.91 -4.70
C ARG A 64 17.47 2.26 -4.27
N ALA A 65 17.50 0.97 -3.94
CA ALA A 65 16.33 0.27 -3.45
C ALA A 65 15.85 0.82 -2.10
N GLN A 66 16.79 1.16 -1.21
CA GLN A 66 16.47 1.77 0.08
C GLN A 66 15.90 3.18 -0.09
N GLU A 67 16.48 4.00 -0.97
CA GLU A 67 15.94 5.33 -1.29
C GLU A 67 14.51 5.26 -1.84
N GLY A 68 14.20 4.24 -2.67
CA GLY A 68 12.85 3.98 -3.15
C GLY A 68 11.87 3.60 -2.05
N ARG A 69 12.32 2.82 -1.05
CA ARG A 69 11.50 2.46 0.13
C ARG A 69 11.20 3.65 1.02
N GLU A 70 12.17 4.55 1.22
CA GLU A 70 11.96 5.77 2.02
C GLU A 70 11.00 6.75 1.35
N ARG A 71 11.00 6.80 0.01
CA ARG A 71 10.07 7.64 -0.76
C ARG A 71 8.67 7.05 -0.86
N SER A 72 8.57 5.73 -0.79
CA SER A 72 7.28 5.06 -0.71
C SER A 72 6.76 5.31 0.70
N PRO A 73 5.68 6.09 0.92
CA PRO A 73 5.05 6.09 2.23
C PRO A 73 4.65 4.64 2.49
N GLN A 74 5.42 3.99 3.35
CA GLN A 74 5.19 2.64 3.82
C GLN A 74 3.74 2.64 4.25
N TYR A 75 2.89 1.93 3.50
CA TYR A 75 1.44 1.86 3.72
C TYR A 75 1.26 1.76 5.22
N GLU A 76 0.87 2.88 5.84
CA GLU A 76 0.86 2.98 7.29
C GLU A 76 0.09 1.76 7.73
N ARG A 77 0.70 0.98 8.62
CA ARG A 77 0.07 -0.20 9.18
C ARG A 77 -1.09 0.35 10.00
N PHE A 78 -2.19 0.70 9.32
CA PHE A 78 -3.35 1.36 9.89
C PHE A 78 -3.75 0.44 11.00
N SER A 79 -3.56 0.93 12.22
CA SER A 79 -3.85 0.13 13.40
C SER A 79 -5.27 -0.41 13.22
N THR A 80 -5.50 -1.67 13.58
CA THR A 80 -6.83 -2.30 13.49
C THR A 80 -7.91 -1.41 14.12
N THR A 81 -7.56 -0.60 15.12
CA THR A 81 -8.42 0.43 15.72
C THR A 81 -8.72 1.61 14.78
N GLN A 82 -7.74 2.14 14.06
CA GLN A 82 -7.94 3.22 13.09
C GLN A 82 -8.81 2.75 11.92
N MET A 83 -8.61 1.52 11.43
CA MET A 83 -9.45 0.95 10.37
C MET A 83 -10.91 0.78 10.85
N ARG A 84 -11.11 0.30 12.08
CA ARG A 84 -12.46 0.18 12.68
C ARG A 84 -13.15 1.53 12.86
N LEU A 85 -12.41 2.56 13.28
CA LEU A 85 -12.95 3.92 13.42
C LEU A 85 -13.27 4.53 12.05
N ALA A 86 -12.43 4.32 11.04
CA ALA A 86 -12.68 4.80 9.68
C ALA A 86 -13.94 4.14 9.11
N VAL A 87 -14.06 2.80 9.21
CA VAL A 87 -15.24 2.06 8.75
C VAL A 87 -16.50 2.49 9.52
N GLY A 88 -16.42 2.54 10.85
CA GLY A 88 -17.54 2.98 11.69
C GLY A 88 -17.99 4.42 11.40
N GLY A 89 -17.04 5.34 11.25
CA GLY A 89 -17.32 6.73 10.87
C GLY A 89 -17.95 6.84 9.50
N THR A 90 -17.47 6.07 8.52
CA THR A 90 -18.05 6.05 7.17
C THR A 90 -19.49 5.53 7.19
N ILE A 91 -19.76 4.47 7.94
CA ILE A 91 -21.13 3.92 8.10
C ILE A 91 -22.05 4.93 8.79
N LEU A 92 -21.61 5.58 9.87
CA LEU A 92 -22.41 6.60 10.56
C LEU A 92 -22.68 7.81 9.68
N LEU A 93 -21.72 8.22 8.85
CA LEU A 93 -21.87 9.31 7.90
C LEU A 93 -22.89 8.94 6.81
N LEU A 94 -22.83 7.72 6.27
CA LEU A 94 -23.83 7.22 5.30
C LEU A 94 -25.23 7.13 5.93
N LEU A 95 -25.35 6.62 7.15
CA LEU A 95 -26.62 6.57 7.87
C LEU A 95 -27.14 7.98 8.17
N GLY A 96 -26.26 8.91 8.55
CA GLY A 96 -26.60 10.31 8.74
C GLY A 96 -27.14 10.95 7.46
N ILE A 97 -26.48 10.71 6.32
CA ILE A 97 -26.96 11.17 5.00
C ILE A 97 -28.33 10.56 4.69
N ILE A 98 -28.51 9.26 4.86
CA ILE A 98 -29.79 8.59 4.60
C ILE A 98 -30.89 9.16 5.51
N TYR A 99 -30.59 9.34 6.80
CA TYR A 99 -31.52 9.78 7.83
C TYR A 99 -31.91 11.26 7.69
N TRP A 100 -30.96 12.14 7.35
CA TRP A 100 -31.18 13.59 7.16
C TRP A 100 -31.66 13.97 5.75
N GLY A 101 -32.01 12.99 4.91
CA GLY A 101 -32.67 13.25 3.64
C GLY A 101 -31.82 13.00 2.40
N GLY A 102 -31.02 11.94 2.38
CA GLY A 102 -30.38 11.45 1.16
C GLY A 102 -31.40 11.18 0.04
N LEU A 103 -32.63 10.78 0.40
CA LEU A 103 -33.76 10.71 -0.53
C LEU A 103 -34.24 12.09 -1.02
N VAL A 104 -34.12 13.14 -0.20
CA VAL A 104 -34.48 14.52 -0.56
C VAL A 104 -33.41 15.10 -1.49
N ALA A 105 -32.11 14.92 -1.18
CA ALA A 105 -31.01 15.34 -2.04
C ALA A 105 -31.04 14.64 -3.40
N ILE A 106 -31.26 13.31 -3.45
CA ILE A 106 -31.40 12.57 -4.70
C ILE A 106 -32.63 13.04 -5.49
N ARG A 107 -33.76 13.29 -4.82
CA ARG A 107 -34.99 13.77 -5.46
C ARG A 107 -34.86 15.17 -6.08
N PHE A 108 -33.98 16.03 -5.58
CA PHE A 108 -33.74 17.36 -6.15
C PHE A 108 -32.53 17.40 -7.11
N LEU A 109 -31.49 16.59 -6.88
CA LEU A 109 -30.30 16.55 -7.75
C LEU A 109 -30.56 15.87 -9.09
N ILE A 110 -31.43 14.84 -9.14
CA ILE A 110 -31.76 14.16 -10.39
C ILE A 110 -32.48 15.10 -11.38
N PRO A 111 -33.56 15.82 -11.02
CA PRO A 111 -34.22 16.75 -11.94
C PRO A 111 -33.32 17.91 -12.39
N VAL A 112 -32.49 18.45 -11.49
CA VAL A 112 -31.56 19.55 -11.80
C VAL A 112 -30.47 19.10 -12.77
N SER A 113 -29.89 17.91 -12.57
CA SER A 113 -28.87 17.38 -13.48
C SER A 113 -29.43 17.07 -14.87
N ILE A 114 -30.65 16.51 -14.95
CA ILE A 114 -31.36 16.30 -16.23
C ILE A 114 -31.63 17.65 -16.92
N ALA A 115 -32.12 18.66 -16.20
CA ALA A 115 -32.40 19.99 -16.77
C ALA A 115 -31.13 20.65 -17.33
N LEU A 116 -30.00 20.55 -16.62
CA LEU A 116 -28.70 21.06 -17.08
C LEU A 116 -28.19 20.31 -18.31
N LEU A 117 -28.33 18.99 -18.37
CA LEU A 117 -27.96 18.21 -19.54
C LEU A 117 -28.79 18.57 -20.77
N VAL A 118 -30.10 18.74 -20.60
CA VAL A 118 -30.99 19.19 -21.68
C VAL A 118 -30.62 20.60 -22.14
N MET A 119 -30.43 21.55 -21.22
CA MET A 119 -29.97 22.90 -21.57
C MET A 119 -28.64 22.89 -22.30
N TRP A 120 -27.67 22.10 -21.83
CA TRP A 120 -26.36 21.98 -22.47
C TRP A 120 -26.47 21.37 -23.88
N SER A 121 -27.31 20.34 -24.05
CA SER A 121 -27.58 19.73 -25.34
C SER A 121 -28.20 20.72 -26.32
N ILE A 122 -29.19 21.52 -25.88
CA ILE A 122 -29.83 22.56 -26.69
C ILE A 122 -28.83 23.66 -27.04
N TYR A 123 -28.01 24.10 -26.08
CA TYR A 123 -26.98 25.09 -26.33
C TYR A 123 -25.95 24.61 -27.36
N ARG A 124 -25.53 23.35 -27.25
CA ARG A 124 -24.59 22.72 -28.18
C ARG A 124 -25.17 22.61 -29.59
N GLU A 125 -26.38 22.08 -29.73
CA GLU A 125 -27.09 22.00 -31.02
C GLU A 125 -27.38 23.40 -31.60
N GLY A 126 -27.78 24.36 -30.76
CA GLY A 126 -28.03 25.74 -31.18
C GLY A 126 -26.78 26.44 -31.69
N LYS A 127 -25.63 26.16 -31.06
CA LYS A 127 -24.32 26.64 -31.53
C LYS A 127 -23.92 26.04 -32.88
N GLU A 128 -24.27 24.78 -33.13
CA GLU A 128 -23.99 24.12 -34.41
C GLU A 128 -24.95 24.54 -35.54
N ARG A 129 -26.16 25.00 -35.21
CA ARG A 129 -27.20 25.38 -36.19
C ARG A 129 -27.30 26.89 -36.49
N MET A 130 -26.44 27.75 -35.92
CA MET A 130 -26.41 29.21 -36.15
C MET A 130 -27.80 29.87 -36.16
N TRP A 131 -28.51 29.86 -35.02
CA TRP A 131 -29.73 30.68 -34.83
C TRP A 131 -29.44 32.00 -34.08
N TRP A 132 -28.24 32.54 -34.30
CA TRP A 132 -27.85 33.95 -34.17
C TRP A 132 -26.67 34.21 -35.10
#